data_AF-A0A519Q1L7-F1
#
_entry.id   AF-A0A519Q1L7-F1
#
_cell.length_a   1.000
_cell.length_b   1.000
_cell.length_c   1.000
_cell.angle_alpha   90.00
_cell.angle_beta   90.00
_cell.angle_gamma   90.00
#
_symmetry.space_group_name_H-M   'P 1'
#
loop_
_entity.id
_entity.type
_entity.pdbx_description
1 polymer ?
#
loop_
_entity_poly.entity_id
_entity_poly.type
_entity_poly.pdbx_seq_one_letter_code
_entity_poly.pdbx_strand_id
1 'polypeptide(L)'
;MSTPARSKSVMWGLVAGTIISLLLLPLALMWAAFSVMASDAGMTPAIETFIALSFCIPLAFVVGPILAWAAWFLRRYKLAVVALFLPLIPLVAAIVVMANA
;
A
#
# COMPACT_ATOMS: atom_id res chain seq x y z
N MET A 1 9.79 -9.82 27.81
CA MET A 1 8.82 -8.76 28.15
C MET A 1 9.10 -7.55 27.26
N SER A 2 8.19 -7.17 26.36
CA SER A 2 8.38 -5.96 25.55
C SER A 2 8.17 -4.73 26.41
N THR A 3 9.20 -3.91 26.55
CA THR A 3 9.22 -2.68 27.34
C THR A 3 8.02 -1.79 26.98
N PRO A 4 7.27 -1.24 27.95
CA PRO A 4 6.05 -0.45 27.69
C PRO A 4 6.27 0.75 26.76
N ALA A 5 7.48 1.33 26.75
CA ALA A 5 7.87 2.40 25.83
C ALA A 5 7.83 1.98 24.34
N ARG A 6 8.22 0.73 24.03
CA ARG A 6 8.23 0.21 22.65
C ARG A 6 6.83 -0.03 22.11
N SER A 7 5.87 -0.40 22.98
CA SER A 7 4.48 -0.58 22.59
C SER A 7 3.82 0.76 22.22
N LYS A 8 4.16 1.84 22.94
CA LYS A 8 3.63 3.19 22.69
C LYS A 8 4.18 3.79 21.39
N SER A 9 5.48 3.65 21.12
CA SER A 9 6.08 4.18 19.89
C SER A 9 5.50 3.51 18.63
N VAL A 10 5.29 2.19 18.67
CA VAL A 10 4.66 1.45 17.56
C VAL A 10 3.21 1.90 17.37
N MET A 11 2.46 2.11 18.46
CA MET A 11 1.08 2.60 18.38
C MET A 11 0.99 3.96 17.70
N TRP A 12 1.86 4.91 18.06
CA TRP A 12 1.93 6.22 17.39
C TRP A 12 2.29 6.09 15.92
N GLY A 13 3.23 5.21 15.58
CA GLY A 13 3.57 4.89 14.20
C GLY A 13 2.39 4.34 13.39
N LEU A 14 1.56 3.48 14.00
CA LEU A 14 0.35 2.95 13.37
C LEU A 14 -0.70 4.03 13.12
N VAL A 15 -0.91 4.93 14.09
CA VAL A 15 -1.81 6.07 13.93
C VAL A 15 -1.34 6.98 12.79
N ALA A 16 -0.07 7.39 12.82
CA ALA A 16 0.51 8.23 11.76
C ALA A 16 0.43 7.54 10.39
N GLY A 17 0.80 6.26 10.31
CA GLY A 17 0.74 5.48 9.08
C GLY A 17 -0.70 5.32 8.54
N THR A 18 -1.68 5.17 9.42
CA THR A 18 -3.10 5.13 9.04
C THR A 18 -3.56 6.47 8.47
N ILE A 19 -3.22 7.58 9.13
CA ILE A 19 -3.55 8.94 8.65
C ILE A 19 -2.92 9.19 7.28
N ILE A 20 -1.62 8.91 7.13
CA ILE A 20 -0.92 9.06 5.85
C ILE A 20 -1.59 8.20 4.78
N SER A 21 -1.96 6.96 5.10
CA SER A 21 -2.64 6.07 4.15
C SER A 21 -3.97 6.63 3.68
N LEU A 22 -4.78 7.17 4.60
CA LEU A 22 -6.06 7.79 4.27
C LEU A 22 -5.90 9.08 3.47
N LEU A 23 -4.89 9.90 3.77
CA LEU A 23 -4.60 11.13 3.03
C LEU A 23 -4.09 10.86 1.61
N LEU A 24 -3.37 9.76 1.40
CA LEU A 24 -2.85 9.35 0.08
C LEU A 24 -3.85 8.50 -0.72
N LEU A 25 -4.90 7.98 -0.09
CA LEU A 25 -5.91 7.15 -0.74
C LEU A 25 -6.58 7.85 -1.95
N PRO A 26 -6.98 9.14 -1.89
CA PRO A 26 -7.51 9.83 -3.06
C PRO A 26 -6.53 9.84 -4.24
N LEU A 27 -5.23 10.07 -3.97
CA LEU A 27 -4.19 10.05 -5.00
C LEU A 27 -4.03 8.64 -5.60
N ALA A 28 -4.09 7.60 -4.77
CA ALA A 28 -4.05 6.21 -5.23
C ALA A 28 -5.27 5.85 -6.10
N LEU A 29 -6.46 6.34 -5.75
CA LEU A 29 -7.68 6.16 -6.55
C LEU A 29 -7.58 6.89 -7.90
N MET A 30 -7.05 8.13 -7.89
CA MET A 30 -6.78 8.87 -9.14
C MET A 30 -5.79 8.11 -10.01
N TRP A 31 -4.68 7.62 -9.44
CA TRP A 31 -3.71 6.81 -10.18
C TRP A 31 -4.37 5.60 -10.83
N ALA A 32 -5.16 4.83 -10.08
CA ALA A 32 -5.88 3.67 -10.61
C ALA A 32 -6.83 4.05 -11.74
N ALA A 33 -7.59 5.14 -11.59
CA ALA A 33 -8.50 5.61 -12.63
C ALA A 33 -7.76 6.05 -13.91
N PHE A 34 -6.64 6.76 -13.77
CA PHE A 34 -5.83 7.20 -14.91
C PHE A 34 -5.00 6.07 -15.53
N SER A 35 -4.77 4.96 -14.82
CA SER A 35 -4.01 3.83 -15.36
C SER A 35 -4.64 3.24 -16.62
N VAL A 36 -5.97 3.32 -16.76
CA VAL A 36 -6.70 2.83 -17.94
C VAL A 36 -6.36 3.63 -19.18
N MET A 37 -5.97 4.92 -19.07
CA MET A 37 -5.52 5.69 -20.25
C MET A 37 -4.28 5.09 -20.92
N ALA A 38 -3.54 4.23 -20.22
CA ALA A 38 -2.44 3.48 -20.83
C ALA A 38 -2.91 2.54 -21.95
N SER A 39 -4.18 2.10 -21.95
CA SER A 39 -4.71 1.25 -23.03
C SER A 39 -4.83 1.97 -24.37
N ASP A 40 -4.83 3.31 -24.37
CA ASP A 40 -4.87 4.11 -25.61
C ASP A 40 -3.59 3.92 -26.44
N ALA A 41 -2.49 3.48 -25.81
CA ALA A 41 -1.25 3.10 -26.48
C ALA A 41 -1.27 1.66 -27.05
N GLY A 42 -2.36 0.91 -26.86
CA GLY A 42 -2.52 -0.49 -27.25
C GLY A 42 -2.68 -1.43 -26.05
N MET A 43 -3.14 -2.65 -26.30
CA MET A 43 -3.34 -3.68 -25.25
C MET A 43 -2.23 -4.73 -25.32
N THR A 44 -1.11 -4.46 -24.67
CA THR A 44 -0.04 -5.43 -24.46
C THR A 44 -0.18 -6.10 -23.08
N PRO A 45 0.40 -7.30 -22.87
CA PRO A 45 0.38 -7.95 -21.56
C PRO A 45 0.97 -7.08 -20.43
N ALA A 46 1.94 -6.22 -20.75
CA ALA A 46 2.53 -5.31 -19.80
C ALA A 46 1.55 -4.21 -19.37
N ILE A 47 0.77 -3.65 -20.31
CA ILE A 47 -0.26 -2.64 -20.01
C ILE A 47 -1.39 -3.25 -19.18
N GLU A 48 -1.85 -4.45 -19.52
CA GLU A 48 -2.85 -5.18 -18.72
C GLU A 48 -2.37 -5.41 -17.28
N THR A 49 -1.11 -5.84 -17.13
CA THR A 49 -0.49 -6.06 -15.82
C THR A 49 -0.36 -4.75 -15.03
N PHE A 50 0.04 -3.66 -15.69
CA PHE A 50 0.14 -2.34 -15.07
C PHE A 50 -1.22 -1.84 -14.57
N ILE A 51 -2.28 -1.99 -15.37
CA ILE A 51 -3.64 -1.59 -14.98
C ILE A 51 -4.07 -2.41 -13.76
N ALA A 52 -3.90 -3.74 -13.80
CA ALA A 52 -4.25 -4.62 -12.68
C ALA A 52 -3.50 -4.23 -11.38
N LEU A 53 -2.18 -3.99 -11.46
CA LEU A 53 -1.38 -3.55 -10.31
C LEU A 53 -1.80 -2.18 -9.81
N SER A 54 -2.19 -1.27 -10.69
CA SER A 54 -2.65 0.08 -10.34
C SER A 54 -3.94 0.04 -9.50
N PHE A 55 -4.85 -0.90 -9.77
CA PHE A 55 -6.03 -1.11 -8.91
C PHE A 55 -5.71 -1.75 -7.56
N CYS A 56 -4.61 -2.49 -7.44
CA CYS A 56 -4.15 -3.04 -6.16
C CYS A 56 -3.57 -1.98 -5.22
N ILE A 57 -3.10 -0.83 -5.74
CA ILE A 57 -2.54 0.27 -4.94
C ILE A 57 -3.56 0.83 -3.92
N PRO A 58 -4.74 1.34 -4.33
CA PRO A 58 -5.73 1.87 -3.37
C PRO A 58 -6.25 0.79 -2.41
N LEU A 59 -6.37 -0.46 -2.86
CA LEU A 59 -6.72 -1.58 -1.97
C LEU A 59 -5.67 -1.77 -0.87
N ALA A 60 -4.38 -1.71 -1.22
CA ALA A 60 -3.30 -1.85 -0.26
C ALA A 60 -3.26 -0.69 0.76
N PHE A 61 -3.66 0.53 0.37
CA PHE A 61 -3.82 1.67 1.29
C PHE A 61 -4.91 1.46 2.35
N VAL A 62 -5.90 0.60 2.09
CA VAL A 62 -6.94 0.22 3.06
C VAL A 62 -6.51 -1.02 3.86
N VAL A 63 -6.04 -2.06 3.16
CA VAL A 63 -5.68 -3.35 3.75
C VAL A 63 -4.44 -3.24 4.65
N GLY A 64 -3.44 -2.46 4.27
CA GLY A 64 -2.20 -2.26 5.02
C GLY A 64 -2.44 -1.81 6.46
N PRO A 65 -3.14 -0.68 6.70
CA PRO A 65 -3.52 -0.24 8.03
C PRO A 65 -4.33 -1.29 8.81
N ILE A 66 -5.31 -1.95 8.19
CA ILE A 66 -6.13 -2.99 8.85
C ILE A 66 -5.24 -4.12 9.38
N LEU A 67 -4.35 -4.66 8.53
CA LEU A 67 -3.42 -5.72 8.91
C LEU A 67 -2.41 -5.24 9.96
N ALA A 68 -1.98 -3.98 9.88
CA ALA A 68 -1.05 -3.37 10.82
C ALA A 68 -1.64 -3.29 12.23
N TRP A 69 -2.90 -2.84 12.34
CA TRP A 69 -3.64 -2.82 13.60
C TRP A 69 -3.91 -4.23 14.13
N ALA A 70 -4.33 -5.17 13.28
CA ALA A 70 -4.53 -6.56 13.67
C ALA A 70 -3.24 -7.19 14.24
N ALA A 71 -2.10 -6.99 13.58
CA ALA A 71 -0.81 -7.47 14.05
C ALA A 71 -0.38 -6.82 15.38
N TRP A 72 -0.72 -5.55 15.60
CA TRP A 72 -0.47 -4.86 16.86
C TRP A 72 -1.29 -5.43 18.02
N PHE A 73 -2.59 -5.70 17.81
CA PHE A 73 -3.44 -6.36 18.81
C PHE A 73 -2.90 -7.74 19.22
N LEU A 74 -2.32 -8.48 18.27
CA LEU A 74 -1.64 -9.76 18.51
C LEU A 74 -0.24 -9.63 19.12
N ARG A 75 0.17 -8.41 19.52
CA ARG A 75 1.51 -8.09 20.05
C ARG A 75 2.67 -8.40 19.09
N ARG A 76 2.38 -8.50 17.79
CA ARG A 76 3.37 -8.78 16.72
C ARG A 76 3.88 -7.47 16.12
N TYR A 77 4.56 -6.66 16.94
CA TYR A 77 4.96 -5.29 16.58
C TYR A 77 5.79 -5.16 15.30
N LYS A 78 6.69 -6.11 15.01
CA LYS A 78 7.47 -6.10 13.75
C LYS A 78 6.56 -6.22 12.53
N LEU A 79 5.59 -7.14 12.60
CA LEU A 79 4.63 -7.36 11.51
C LEU A 79 3.67 -6.18 11.37
N ALA A 80 3.29 -5.55 12.48
CA ALA A 80 2.50 -4.32 12.45
C ALA A 80 3.19 -3.20 11.67
N VAL A 81 4.49 -3.00 11.89
CA VAL A 81 5.28 -2.02 11.14
C VAL A 81 5.41 -2.41 9.67
N VAL A 82 5.74 -3.66 9.37
CA VAL A 82 5.87 -4.14 7.98
C VAL A 82 4.57 -3.98 7.19
N ALA A 83 3.42 -4.24 7.82
CA ALA A 83 2.11 -4.12 7.17
C ALA A 83 1.76 -2.68 6.74
N LEU A 84 2.33 -1.65 7.39
CA LEU A 84 2.15 -0.26 6.95
C LEU A 84 2.80 0.02 5.60
N PHE A 85 3.82 -0.74 5.22
CA PHE A 85 4.53 -0.60 3.94
C PHE A 85 3.90 -1.43 2.81
N LEU A 86 2.81 -2.15 3.08
CA LEU A 86 2.09 -2.94 2.08
C LEU A 86 1.73 -2.14 0.80
N PRO A 87 1.31 -0.86 0.86
CA PRO A 87 1.01 -0.07 -0.33
C PRO A 87 2.20 0.11 -1.29
N LEU A 88 3.45 -0.02 -0.82
CA LEU A 88 4.64 0.12 -1.66
C LEU A 88 4.81 -1.06 -2.63
N ILE A 89 4.30 -2.25 -2.30
CA ILE A 89 4.49 -3.46 -3.11
C ILE A 89 3.84 -3.30 -4.51
N PRO A 90 2.52 -3.06 -4.62
CA PRO A 90 1.89 -2.89 -5.94
C PRO A 90 2.39 -1.63 -6.66
N LEU A 91 2.77 -0.58 -5.92
CA LEU A 91 3.34 0.64 -6.50
C LEU A 91 4.67 0.35 -7.22
N VAL A 92 5.61 -0.29 -6.51
CA VAL A 92 6.92 -0.65 -7.09
C VAL A 92 6.73 -1.64 -8.23
N ALA A 93 5.86 -2.63 -8.08
CA ALA A 93 5.57 -3.58 -9.15
C ALA A 93 5.03 -2.89 -10.41
N ALA A 94 4.10 -1.94 -10.28
CA ALA A 94 3.54 -1.19 -11.41
C ALA A 94 4.62 -0.38 -12.15
N ILE A 95 5.51 0.28 -11.40
CA ILE A 95 6.64 1.03 -11.96
C ILE A 95 7.60 0.11 -12.70
N VAL A 96 7.95 -1.04 -12.11
CA VAL A 96 8.87 -2.01 -12.72
C VAL A 96 8.29 -2.59 -14.00
N VAL A 97 7.00 -2.93 -14.02
CA VAL A 97 6.34 -3.43 -15.24
C VAL A 97 6.45 -2.41 -16.37
N MET A 98 6.11 -1.14 -16.11
CA MET A 98 6.18 -0.10 -17.14
C MET A 98 7.60 0.29 -17.53
N ALA A 99 8.58 0.19 -16.62
CA ALA A 99 9.98 0.44 -16.96
C ALA A 99 10.58 -0.62 -17.89
N ASN A 100 9.95 -1.80 -18.00
CA ASN A 100 10.41 -2.92 -18.83
C ASN A 100 9.41 -3.27 -19.96
N ALA A 101 8.37 -2.45 -20.16
CA ALA A 101 7.35 -2.61 -21.20
C ALA A 101 7.82 -2.01 -22.53
#